data_AF-J2KYM1-F1
#
_entry.id   AF-J2KYM1-F1
#
_cell.length_a   1.000
_cell.length_b   1.000
_cell.length_c   1.000
_cell.angle_alpha   90.00
_cell.angle_beta   90.00
_cell.angle_gamma   90.00
#
_symmetry.space_group_name_H-M   'P 1'
#
loop_
_entity.id
_entity.type
_entity.pdbx_description
1 polymer ?
#
loop_
_entity_poly.entity_id
_entity_poly.type
_entity_poly.pdbx_seq_one_letter_code
_entity_poly.pdbx_strand_id
1 'polypeptide(L)'
;MEPWFADAKPINSLEPEIAFHLWDAFNAAPYQRPEPLALPEFQRAERLRVRTSEAIGHEAELAAYYGQVAALARQHALKLHQVRQYFWMDLRLDNEEADVHLSFPWYDTFSSMDHFLVAVAGHDEGNIYDDQDQGWAVEVWARNGTLYIRESDPDSEEPGQAVALPRAGLQARIAPLRERTAKLVARLASELGADVWTTGEAPSFP
;
A
#
# COMPACT_ATOMS: atom_id res chain seq x y z
N MET A 1 10.65 -4.10 -28.50
CA MET A 1 10.20 -2.85 -27.88
C MET A 1 8.74 -3.06 -27.65
N GLU A 2 8.29 -2.96 -26.40
CA GLU A 2 6.90 -3.30 -26.09
C GLU A 2 5.95 -2.37 -26.83
N PRO A 3 4.91 -2.90 -27.52
CA PRO A 3 4.03 -2.09 -28.35
C PRO A 3 3.39 -0.92 -27.60
N TRP A 4 3.04 -1.14 -26.32
CA TRP A 4 2.35 -0.17 -25.48
C TRP A 4 3.20 1.02 -25.05
N PHE A 5 4.53 0.99 -25.24
CA PHE A 5 5.38 2.15 -24.95
C PHE A 5 4.99 3.38 -25.77
N ALA A 6 4.43 3.18 -26.98
CA ALA A 6 3.97 4.26 -27.83
C ALA A 6 2.71 4.98 -27.28
N ASP A 7 1.92 4.26 -26.49
CA ASP A 7 0.66 4.74 -25.92
C ASP A 7 0.85 5.27 -24.48
N ALA A 8 2.04 5.11 -23.90
CA ALA A 8 2.36 5.58 -22.57
C ALA A 8 2.34 7.12 -22.49
N LYS A 9 1.50 7.65 -21.59
CA LYS A 9 1.36 9.09 -21.36
C LYS A 9 2.64 9.66 -20.74
N PRO A 10 3.32 10.63 -21.37
CA PRO A 10 4.50 11.24 -20.78
C PRO A 10 4.10 12.15 -19.61
N ILE A 11 4.69 11.93 -18.45
CA ILE A 11 4.50 12.73 -17.24
C ILE A 11 5.86 13.04 -16.59
N ASN A 12 5.92 14.11 -15.81
CA ASN A 12 7.18 14.56 -15.21
C ASN A 12 7.46 13.88 -13.86
N SER A 13 6.43 13.40 -13.17
CA SER A 13 6.53 12.81 -11.84
C SER A 13 5.33 11.93 -11.53
N LEU A 14 5.51 11.05 -10.55
CA LEU A 14 4.46 10.42 -9.77
C LEU A 14 4.78 10.65 -8.30
N GLU A 15 3.76 10.93 -7.50
CA GLU A 15 3.83 11.07 -6.06
C GLU A 15 3.45 9.73 -5.42
N PRO A 16 4.42 8.95 -4.91
CA PRO A 16 4.12 7.71 -4.24
C PRO A 16 3.63 7.98 -2.81
N GLU A 17 2.55 7.33 -2.42
CA GLU A 17 2.06 7.34 -1.03
C GLU A 17 1.55 5.96 -0.63
N ILE A 18 1.82 5.60 0.62
CA ILE A 18 1.27 4.40 1.26
C ILE A 18 0.29 4.85 2.31
N ALA A 19 -0.83 4.15 2.44
CA ALA A 19 -1.77 4.41 3.52
C ALA A 19 -2.23 3.12 4.21
N PHE A 20 -2.67 3.30 5.45
CA PHE A 20 -3.29 2.28 6.27
C PHE A 20 -4.81 2.35 6.11
N HIS A 21 -5.45 1.21 5.88
CA HIS A 21 -6.91 1.12 5.92
C HIS A 21 -7.40 1.10 7.37
N LEU A 22 -8.45 1.87 7.63
CA LEU A 22 -9.18 1.87 8.89
C LEU A 22 -10.61 1.38 8.67
N TRP A 23 -11.19 0.91 9.76
CA TRP A 23 -12.57 0.47 9.86
C TRP A 23 -13.17 1.13 11.10
N ASP A 24 -14.41 1.61 11.01
CA ASP A 24 -15.13 2.16 12.16
C ASP A 24 -15.99 1.11 12.89
N ALA A 25 -15.96 -0.14 12.42
CA ALA A 25 -16.57 -1.27 13.08
C ALA A 25 -15.78 -2.57 12.88
N PHE A 26 -15.77 -3.40 13.92
CA PHE A 26 -15.20 -4.74 13.97
C PHE A 26 -16.30 -5.79 13.82
N ASN A 27 -16.11 -6.69 12.86
CA ASN A 27 -16.99 -7.81 12.55
C ASN A 27 -16.32 -9.12 12.96
N ALA A 28 -16.78 -9.71 14.07
CA ALA A 28 -16.22 -10.97 14.57
C ALA A 28 -16.72 -12.21 13.81
N ALA A 29 -17.95 -12.18 13.30
CA ALA A 29 -18.55 -13.25 12.51
C ALA A 29 -19.65 -12.71 11.59
N PRO A 30 -19.95 -13.40 10.47
CA PRO A 30 -21.14 -13.13 9.69
C PRO A 30 -22.38 -13.18 10.60
N TYR A 31 -23.26 -12.19 10.49
CA TYR A 31 -24.52 -12.07 11.24
C TYR A 31 -24.43 -11.64 12.72
N GLN A 32 -23.24 -11.42 13.27
CA GLN A 32 -23.11 -10.72 14.56
C GLN A 32 -23.20 -9.21 14.36
N ARG A 33 -23.72 -8.50 15.36
CA ARG A 33 -23.73 -7.04 15.33
C ARG A 33 -22.28 -6.53 15.36
N PRO A 34 -21.87 -5.64 14.44
CA PRO A 34 -20.53 -5.07 14.47
C PRO A 34 -20.28 -4.26 15.75
N GLU A 35 -19.08 -4.37 16.30
CA GLU A 35 -18.62 -3.59 17.45
C GLU A 35 -17.92 -2.32 16.98
N PRO A 36 -18.18 -1.14 17.56
CA PRO A 36 -17.58 0.10 17.10
C PRO A 36 -16.06 0.12 17.33
N LEU A 37 -15.30 0.64 16.36
CA LEU A 37 -13.88 0.95 16.49
C LEU A 37 -13.71 2.46 16.56
N ALA A 38 -13.04 2.95 17.61
CA ALA A 38 -12.73 4.37 17.70
C ALA A 38 -11.59 4.70 16.74
N LEU A 39 -11.89 5.49 15.71
CA LEU A 39 -10.91 6.00 14.76
C LEU A 39 -9.93 6.97 15.44
N PRO A 40 -8.70 7.13 14.94
CA PRO A 40 -7.79 8.17 15.42
C PRO A 40 -8.41 9.56 15.33
N GLU A 41 -8.00 10.51 16.17
CA GLU A 41 -8.65 11.83 16.25
C GLU A 41 -8.00 12.87 15.34
N PHE A 42 -6.74 12.65 14.93
CA PHE A 42 -6.02 13.54 14.04
C PHE A 42 -6.66 13.71 12.65
N GLN A 43 -6.41 14.84 12.00
CA GLN A 43 -6.97 15.17 10.70
C GLN A 43 -6.45 14.20 9.62
N ARG A 44 -7.37 13.72 8.79
CA ARG A 44 -7.08 12.86 7.63
C ARG A 44 -7.78 13.40 6.39
N ALA A 45 -7.17 13.24 5.23
CA ALA A 45 -7.80 13.54 3.95
C ALA A 45 -9.03 12.64 3.69
N GLU A 46 -8.91 11.37 4.08
CA GLU A 46 -9.96 10.35 3.93
C GLU A 46 -10.25 9.75 5.31
N ARG A 47 -11.52 9.73 5.72
CA ARG A 47 -11.91 9.33 7.11
C ARG A 47 -11.35 7.97 7.53
N LEU A 48 -11.39 6.98 6.63
CA LEU A 48 -11.04 5.58 6.87
C LEU A 48 -9.67 5.20 6.30
N ARG A 49 -8.79 6.18 6.05
CA ARG A 49 -7.48 5.94 5.47
C ARG A 49 -6.47 6.89 6.10
N VAL A 50 -5.32 6.36 6.52
CA VAL A 50 -4.23 7.14 7.12
C VAL A 50 -3.02 7.04 6.22
N ARG A 51 -2.67 8.14 5.53
CA ARG A 51 -1.42 8.19 4.76
C ARG A 51 -0.24 8.13 5.71
N THR A 52 0.87 7.53 5.29
CA THR A 52 2.08 7.47 6.12
C THR A 52 2.61 8.87 6.44
N SER A 53 2.39 9.86 5.56
CA SER A 53 2.68 11.26 5.81
C SER A 53 1.81 11.90 6.92
N GLU A 54 0.54 11.50 7.04
CA GLU A 54 -0.39 11.98 8.08
C GLU A 54 -0.13 11.33 9.44
N ALA A 55 0.38 10.09 9.46
CA ALA A 55 0.69 9.37 10.68
C ALA A 55 1.89 9.95 11.47
N ILE A 56 2.72 10.78 10.84
CA ILE A 56 3.90 11.38 11.48
C ILE A 56 3.46 12.27 12.63
N GLY A 57 3.97 11.99 13.84
CA GLY A 57 3.60 12.70 15.07
C GLY A 57 2.28 12.21 15.70
N HIS A 58 1.57 11.30 15.03
CA HIS A 58 0.31 10.69 15.48
C HIS A 58 0.41 9.17 15.62
N GLU A 59 1.64 8.65 15.73
CA GLU A 59 1.91 7.20 15.75
C GLU A 59 1.23 6.51 16.94
N ALA A 60 1.14 7.18 18.08
CA ALA A 60 0.50 6.65 19.28
C ALA A 60 -1.03 6.47 19.09
N GLU A 61 -1.69 7.38 18.38
CA GLU A 61 -3.12 7.28 18.08
C GLU A 61 -3.40 6.13 17.11
N LEU A 62 -2.55 5.98 16.08
CA LEU A 62 -2.63 4.86 15.15
C LEU A 62 -2.37 3.52 15.85
N ALA A 63 -1.39 3.47 16.76
CA ALA A 63 -1.12 2.29 17.59
C ALA A 63 -2.31 1.95 18.49
N ALA A 64 -2.96 2.95 19.10
CA ALA A 64 -4.15 2.76 19.93
C ALA A 64 -5.33 2.19 19.12
N TYR A 65 -5.52 2.64 17.88
CA TYR A 65 -6.51 2.07 16.96
C TYR A 65 -6.24 0.58 16.71
N TYR A 66 -5.02 0.20 16.32
CA TYR A 66 -4.70 -1.21 16.08
C TYR A 66 -4.71 -2.05 17.36
N GLY A 67 -4.40 -1.46 18.51
CA GLY A 67 -4.55 -2.09 19.82
C GLY A 67 -6.00 -2.50 20.10
N GLN A 68 -6.99 -1.67 19.72
CA GLN A 68 -8.41 -2.02 19.82
C GLN A 68 -8.77 -3.22 18.94
N VAL A 69 -8.31 -3.21 17.68
CA VAL A 69 -8.52 -4.34 16.74
C VAL A 69 -7.95 -5.64 17.32
N ALA A 70 -6.72 -5.60 17.83
CA ALA A 70 -6.07 -6.78 18.41
C ALA A 70 -6.78 -7.26 19.69
N ALA A 71 -7.28 -6.34 20.53
CA ALA A 71 -8.03 -6.68 21.72
C ALA A 71 -9.37 -7.37 21.39
N LEU A 72 -10.12 -6.84 20.41
CA LEU A 72 -11.37 -7.45 19.95
C LEU A 72 -11.14 -8.81 19.28
N ALA A 73 -10.11 -8.92 18.43
CA ALA A 73 -9.74 -10.21 17.84
C ALA A 73 -9.46 -11.27 18.92
N ARG A 74 -8.76 -10.90 19.99
CA ARG A 74 -8.51 -11.79 21.14
C ARG A 74 -9.78 -12.15 21.89
N GLN A 75 -10.64 -11.18 22.17
CA GLN A 75 -11.92 -11.40 22.86
C GLN A 75 -12.78 -12.45 22.14
N HIS A 76 -12.73 -12.45 20.80
CA HIS A 76 -13.48 -13.40 19.97
C HIS A 76 -12.68 -14.64 19.57
N ALA A 77 -11.48 -14.85 20.14
CA ALA A 77 -10.58 -15.95 19.82
C ALA A 77 -10.28 -16.10 18.32
N LEU A 78 -10.20 -14.98 17.60
CA LEU A 78 -9.93 -14.93 16.17
C LEU A 78 -8.43 -14.98 15.91
N LYS A 79 -8.07 -15.67 14.83
CA LYS A 79 -6.69 -15.75 14.33
C LYS A 79 -6.44 -14.64 13.30
N LEU A 80 -5.17 -14.29 13.08
CA LEU A 80 -4.78 -13.22 12.15
C LEU A 80 -5.48 -13.33 10.78
N HIS A 81 -5.50 -14.50 10.15
CA HIS A 81 -6.12 -14.67 8.82
C HIS A 81 -7.62 -14.31 8.77
N GLN A 82 -8.32 -14.28 9.90
CA GLN A 82 -9.74 -13.91 10.00
C GLN A 82 -9.93 -12.39 10.18
N VAL A 83 -8.84 -11.67 10.50
CA VAL A 83 -8.82 -10.24 10.81
C VAL A 83 -7.79 -9.48 9.96
N ARG A 84 -7.18 -10.11 8.95
CA ARG A 84 -6.15 -9.50 8.08
C ARG A 84 -6.62 -8.20 7.44
N GLN A 85 -7.89 -8.12 7.07
CA GLN A 85 -8.50 -6.96 6.44
C GLN A 85 -8.42 -5.67 7.26
N TYR A 86 -8.31 -5.78 8.59
CA TYR A 86 -8.15 -4.60 9.45
C TYR A 86 -6.73 -4.03 9.39
N PHE A 87 -5.77 -4.79 8.89
CA PHE A 87 -4.35 -4.42 8.81
C PHE A 87 -3.90 -4.11 7.38
N TRP A 88 -4.83 -4.11 6.41
CA TRP A 88 -4.54 -3.80 5.03
C TRP A 88 -3.95 -2.40 4.87
N MET A 89 -3.04 -2.29 3.92
CA MET A 89 -2.43 -1.06 3.46
C MET A 89 -2.70 -0.92 1.96
N ASP A 90 -2.60 0.28 1.41
CA ASP A 90 -2.60 0.49 -0.03
C ASP A 90 -1.44 1.39 -0.48
N LEU A 91 -0.84 1.05 -1.61
CA LEU A 91 0.12 1.88 -2.33
C LEU A 91 -0.61 2.59 -3.46
N ARG A 92 -0.32 3.89 -3.65
CA ARG A 92 -0.76 4.66 -4.81
C ARG A 92 0.39 5.46 -5.39
N LEU A 93 0.35 5.66 -6.71
CA LEU A 93 1.20 6.59 -7.42
C LEU A 93 0.31 7.59 -8.15
N ASP A 94 0.27 8.83 -7.66
CA ASP A 94 -0.64 9.85 -8.15
C ASP A 94 0.10 10.95 -8.91
N ASN A 95 -0.53 11.51 -9.94
CA ASN A 95 -0.18 12.80 -10.51
C ASN A 95 -1.48 13.55 -10.83
N GLU A 96 -1.88 14.41 -9.89
CA GLU A 96 -3.10 15.23 -9.98
C GLU A 96 -3.09 16.17 -11.19
N GLU A 97 -1.94 16.75 -11.56
CA GLU A 97 -1.84 17.66 -12.71
C GLU A 97 -2.10 16.94 -14.03
N ALA A 98 -1.71 15.67 -14.09
CA ALA A 98 -1.87 14.82 -15.25
C ALA A 98 -3.11 13.92 -15.18
N ASP A 99 -3.93 13.97 -14.13
CA ASP A 99 -5.07 13.05 -13.93
C ASP A 99 -4.65 11.57 -14.10
N VAL A 100 -3.58 11.20 -13.40
CA VAL A 100 -3.04 9.83 -13.38
C VAL A 100 -3.10 9.31 -11.96
N HIS A 101 -3.68 8.12 -11.79
CA HIS A 101 -3.89 7.49 -10.50
C HIS A 101 -3.65 5.99 -10.65
N LEU A 102 -2.42 5.56 -10.37
CA LEU A 102 -2.09 4.14 -10.43
C LEU A 102 -2.33 3.50 -9.06
N SER A 103 -3.09 2.41 -9.06
CA SER A 103 -3.47 1.70 -7.86
C SER A 103 -2.93 0.27 -7.85
N PHE A 104 -2.78 -0.30 -6.65
CA PHE A 104 -2.25 -1.65 -6.48
C PHE A 104 -3.18 -2.43 -5.55
N PRO A 105 -4.41 -2.76 -6.00
CA PRO A 105 -5.49 -3.22 -5.14
C PRO A 105 -5.22 -4.54 -4.41
N TRP A 106 -4.21 -5.32 -4.82
CA TRP A 106 -3.83 -6.58 -4.17
C TRP A 106 -2.61 -6.44 -3.23
N TYR A 107 -2.02 -5.24 -3.09
CA TYR A 107 -0.88 -4.99 -2.20
C TYR A 107 -1.34 -4.67 -0.79
N ASP A 108 -1.79 -5.69 -0.07
CA ASP A 108 -2.37 -5.57 1.27
C ASP A 108 -1.35 -5.33 2.40
N THR A 109 -0.05 -5.53 2.14
CA THR A 109 1.02 -5.51 3.15
C THR A 109 2.19 -4.67 2.70
N PHE A 110 2.95 -4.13 3.66
CA PHE A 110 4.17 -3.38 3.33
C PHE A 110 5.20 -4.28 2.62
N SER A 111 5.30 -5.57 2.98
CA SER A 111 6.18 -6.51 2.28
C SER A 111 5.84 -6.63 0.79
N SER A 112 4.56 -6.74 0.43
CA SER A 112 4.12 -6.80 -0.98
C SER A 112 4.50 -5.53 -1.73
N MET A 113 4.24 -4.37 -1.12
CA MET A 113 4.59 -3.07 -1.71
C MET A 113 6.10 -2.89 -1.85
N ASP A 114 6.90 -3.36 -0.88
CA ASP A 114 8.34 -3.14 -0.87
C ASP A 114 9.03 -3.85 -2.05
N HIS A 115 8.49 -4.98 -2.53
CA HIS A 115 8.99 -5.64 -3.74
C HIS A 115 8.96 -4.71 -4.97
N PHE A 116 7.81 -4.07 -5.20
CA PHE A 116 7.67 -3.06 -6.26
C PHE A 116 8.62 -1.86 -6.03
N LEU A 117 8.64 -1.33 -4.81
CA LEU A 117 9.42 -0.14 -4.49
C LEU A 117 10.94 -0.38 -4.60
N VAL A 118 11.42 -1.59 -4.26
CA VAL A 118 12.82 -2.01 -4.45
C VAL A 118 13.17 -2.08 -5.94
N ALA A 119 12.30 -2.68 -6.75
CA ALA A 119 12.53 -2.79 -8.19
C ALA A 119 12.69 -1.41 -8.83
N VAL A 120 11.77 -0.49 -8.53
CA VAL A 120 11.83 0.90 -9.03
C VAL A 120 13.06 1.64 -8.51
N ALA A 121 13.42 1.45 -7.24
CA ALA A 121 14.61 2.05 -6.63
C ALA A 121 15.94 1.49 -7.17
N GLY A 122 15.95 0.30 -7.76
CA GLY A 122 17.13 -0.34 -8.34
C GLY A 122 17.70 0.38 -9.56
N HIS A 123 18.70 -0.22 -10.20
CA HIS A 123 19.35 0.33 -11.40
C HIS A 123 19.24 -0.57 -12.64
N ASP A 124 18.44 -1.64 -12.56
CA ASP A 124 18.26 -2.59 -13.64
C ASP A 124 17.56 -1.95 -14.84
N GLU A 125 17.79 -2.48 -16.05
CA GLU A 125 17.19 -2.03 -17.32
C GLU A 125 16.40 -3.19 -17.94
N GLY A 126 15.42 -2.88 -18.81
CA GLY A 126 14.48 -3.86 -19.36
C GLY A 126 13.21 -3.96 -18.51
N ASN A 127 12.57 -5.13 -18.49
CA ASN A 127 11.46 -5.42 -17.58
C ASN A 127 12.04 -5.57 -16.16
N ILE A 128 11.75 -4.61 -15.30
CA ILE A 128 12.28 -4.59 -13.92
C ILE A 128 11.24 -5.05 -12.90
N TYR A 129 9.96 -5.07 -13.28
CA TYR A 129 8.88 -5.52 -12.42
C TYR A 129 7.69 -5.97 -13.26
N ASP A 130 7.17 -7.14 -12.95
CA ASP A 130 6.03 -7.74 -13.63
C ASP A 130 5.26 -8.53 -12.58
N ASP A 131 4.03 -8.12 -12.32
CA ASP A 131 3.18 -8.76 -11.34
C ASP A 131 1.73 -8.75 -11.82
N GLN A 132 1.04 -9.86 -11.58
CA GLN A 132 -0.35 -10.05 -11.97
C GLN A 132 -1.06 -10.87 -10.90
N ASP A 133 -2.14 -10.31 -10.34
CA ASP A 133 -3.01 -10.99 -9.40
C ASP A 133 -4.43 -10.41 -9.44
N GLN A 134 -5.42 -11.23 -9.08
CA GLN A 134 -6.84 -10.84 -8.94
C GLN A 134 -7.44 -10.05 -10.12
N GLY A 135 -7.02 -10.36 -11.36
CA GLY A 135 -7.51 -9.68 -12.56
C GLY A 135 -6.84 -8.33 -12.84
N TRP A 136 -5.75 -8.01 -12.15
CA TRP A 136 -4.95 -6.82 -12.38
C TRP A 136 -3.50 -7.20 -12.69
N ALA A 137 -2.84 -6.41 -13.52
CA ALA A 137 -1.43 -6.54 -13.84
C ALA A 137 -0.73 -5.19 -13.77
N VAL A 138 0.48 -5.20 -13.22
CA VAL A 138 1.41 -4.07 -13.27
C VAL A 138 2.69 -4.52 -13.95
N GLU A 139 3.10 -3.75 -14.94
CA GLU A 139 4.36 -3.94 -15.65
C GLU A 139 5.20 -2.66 -15.56
N VAL A 140 6.48 -2.80 -15.23
CA VAL A 140 7.44 -1.70 -15.18
C VAL A 140 8.67 -2.02 -15.99
N TRP A 141 8.99 -1.12 -16.92
CA TRP A 141 10.23 -1.16 -17.68
C TRP A 141 11.10 0.05 -17.38
N ALA A 142 12.40 -0.19 -17.24
CA ALA A 142 13.41 0.85 -17.23
C ALA A 142 14.17 0.88 -18.55
N ARG A 143 14.28 2.06 -19.16
CA ARG A 143 15.05 2.24 -20.37
C ARG A 143 15.64 3.65 -20.47
N ASN A 144 16.96 3.74 -20.57
CA ASN A 144 17.67 5.00 -20.83
C ASN A 144 17.29 6.12 -19.85
N GLY A 145 17.10 5.79 -18.56
CA GLY A 145 16.71 6.75 -17.53
C GLY A 145 15.21 7.09 -17.49
N THR A 146 14.38 6.47 -18.33
CA THR A 146 12.92 6.55 -18.30
C THR A 146 12.34 5.30 -17.68
N LEU A 147 11.32 5.45 -16.83
CA LEU A 147 10.44 4.37 -16.42
C LEU A 147 9.17 4.40 -17.28
N TYR A 148 8.74 3.23 -17.71
CA TYR A 148 7.44 2.98 -18.29
C TYR A 148 6.66 2.12 -17.31
N ILE A 149 5.52 2.59 -16.83
CA ILE A 149 4.67 1.86 -15.89
C ILE A 149 3.32 1.67 -16.55
N ARG A 150 2.79 0.45 -16.51
CA ARG A 150 1.46 0.12 -17.01
C ARG A 150 0.68 -0.64 -15.96
N GLU A 151 -0.54 -0.19 -15.69
CA GLU A 151 -1.58 -0.91 -14.96
C GLU A 151 -2.62 -1.36 -15.99
N SER A 152 -3.01 -2.62 -15.99
CA SER A 152 -4.00 -3.18 -16.93
C SER A 152 -4.80 -4.30 -16.31
N ASP A 153 -5.98 -4.58 -16.86
CA ASP A 153 -6.76 -5.80 -16.60
C ASP A 153 -6.47 -6.80 -17.74
N PRO A 154 -5.72 -7.89 -17.50
CA PRO A 154 -5.38 -8.88 -18.53
C PRO A 154 -6.59 -9.65 -19.08
N ASP A 155 -7.71 -9.66 -18.34
CA ASP A 155 -8.95 -10.31 -18.74
C ASP A 155 -9.86 -9.36 -19.53
N SER A 156 -9.47 -8.08 -19.67
CA SER A 156 -10.18 -7.04 -20.42
C SER A 156 -9.51 -6.74 -21.77
N GLU A 157 -10.32 -6.30 -22.74
CA GLU A 157 -9.82 -5.75 -24.01
C GLU A 157 -9.39 -4.27 -23.86
N GLU A 158 -9.64 -3.64 -22.70
CA GLU A 158 -9.20 -2.28 -22.45
C GLU A 158 -7.68 -2.22 -22.22
N PRO A 159 -6.97 -1.28 -22.87
CA PRO A 159 -5.50 -1.26 -22.89
C PRO A 159 -4.84 -0.90 -21.54
N GLY A 160 -5.62 -0.58 -20.51
CA GLY A 160 -5.14 -0.10 -19.22
C GLY A 160 -4.62 1.34 -19.25
N GLN A 161 -3.96 1.76 -18.16
CA GLN A 161 -3.29 3.05 -18.03
C GLN A 161 -1.78 2.85 -18.09
N ALA A 162 -1.11 3.50 -19.05
CA ALA A 162 0.34 3.47 -19.21
C ALA A 162 0.93 4.88 -19.11
N VAL A 163 2.07 5.01 -18.44
CA VAL A 163 2.78 6.28 -18.24
C VAL A 163 4.28 6.13 -18.46
N ALA A 164 4.91 7.22 -18.88
CA ALA A 164 6.36 7.31 -19.05
C ALA A 164 6.90 8.51 -18.28
N LEU A 165 7.92 8.30 -17.43
CA LEU A 165 8.46 9.35 -16.57
C LEU A 165 9.96 9.20 -16.29
N PRO A 166 10.66 10.28 -15.90
CA PRO A 166 12.07 10.19 -15.50
C PRO A 166 12.26 9.30 -14.27
N ARG A 167 13.10 8.26 -14.40
CA ARG A 167 13.38 7.28 -13.34
C ARG A 167 13.87 7.95 -12.05
N ALA A 168 14.86 8.84 -12.18
CA ALA A 168 15.50 9.49 -11.05
C ALA A 168 14.50 10.27 -10.18
N GLY A 169 13.47 10.86 -10.79
CA GLY A 169 12.43 11.63 -10.08
C GLY A 169 11.61 10.73 -9.15
N LEU A 170 11.15 9.58 -9.65
CA LEU A 170 10.39 8.63 -8.84
C LEU A 170 11.27 7.98 -7.76
N GLN A 171 12.52 7.61 -8.10
CA GLN A 171 13.47 7.03 -7.14
C GLN A 171 13.72 7.93 -5.94
N ALA A 172 13.90 9.23 -6.17
CA ALA A 172 14.11 10.21 -5.10
C ALA A 172 12.92 10.32 -4.13
N ARG A 173 11.70 10.01 -4.58
CA ARG A 173 10.48 10.04 -3.77
C ARG A 173 10.20 8.72 -3.06
N ILE A 174 10.59 7.60 -3.66
CA ILE A 174 10.41 6.26 -3.08
C ILE A 174 11.28 6.07 -1.84
N ALA A 175 12.55 6.52 -1.84
CA ALA A 175 13.45 6.32 -0.70
C ALA A 175 12.88 6.86 0.64
N PRO A 176 12.46 8.13 0.76
CA PRO A 176 11.89 8.64 2.00
C PRO A 176 10.54 8.00 2.34
N LEU A 177 9.71 7.64 1.35
CA LEU A 177 8.47 6.91 1.59
C LEU A 177 8.76 5.55 2.26
N ARG A 178 9.66 4.75 1.67
CA ARG A 178 10.03 3.44 2.20
C ARG A 178 10.57 3.53 3.62
N GLU A 179 11.48 4.47 3.88
CA GLU A 179 12.07 4.65 5.20
C GLU A 179 11.00 5.04 6.24
N ARG A 180 10.11 5.97 5.89
CA ARG A 180 9.00 6.39 6.74
C ARG A 180 8.06 5.23 7.05
N THR A 181 7.62 4.50 6.03
CA THR A 181 6.71 3.37 6.20
C THR A 181 7.33 2.27 7.05
N ALA A 182 8.60 1.92 6.80
CA ALA A 182 9.32 0.93 7.60
C ALA A 182 9.39 1.33 9.09
N LYS A 183 9.68 2.60 9.39
CA LYS A 183 9.70 3.11 10.77
C LYS A 183 8.32 3.05 11.44
N LEU A 184 7.26 3.43 10.72
CA LEU A 184 5.89 3.37 11.24
C LEU A 184 5.48 1.92 11.52
N VAL A 185 5.68 1.02 10.55
CA VAL A 185 5.36 -0.41 10.70
C VAL A 185 6.14 -1.03 11.86
N ALA A 186 7.45 -0.76 11.99
CA ALA A 186 8.24 -1.27 13.09
C ALA A 186 7.75 -0.74 14.46
N ARG A 187 7.34 0.52 14.53
CA ARG A 187 6.75 1.11 15.74
C ARG A 187 5.44 0.44 16.11
N LEU A 188 4.53 0.28 15.15
CA LEU A 188 3.24 -0.37 15.37
C LEU A 188 3.43 -1.84 15.76
N ALA A 189 4.35 -2.55 15.11
CA ALA A 189 4.65 -3.94 15.41
C ALA A 189 5.18 -4.11 16.85
N SER A 190 6.04 -3.19 17.30
CA SER A 190 6.52 -3.17 18.68
C SER A 190 5.42 -2.94 19.71
N GLU A 191 4.42 -2.10 19.40
CA GLU A 191 3.30 -1.81 20.30
C GLU A 191 2.28 -2.97 20.33
N LEU A 192 2.07 -3.64 19.20
CA LEU A 192 1.19 -4.80 19.11
C LEU A 192 1.82 -6.10 19.62
N GLY A 193 3.15 -6.17 19.66
CA GLY A 193 3.89 -7.39 19.95
C GLY A 193 3.95 -8.40 18.78
N ALA A 194 3.65 -7.95 17.55
CA ALA A 194 3.92 -8.71 16.32
C ALA A 194 3.89 -7.83 15.08
N ASP A 195 4.55 -8.34 14.04
CA ASP A 195 4.63 -7.68 12.74
C ASP A 195 3.66 -8.31 11.72
N VAL A 196 2.45 -7.79 11.70
CA VAL A 196 1.40 -8.22 10.74
C VAL A 196 1.63 -7.69 9.33
N TRP A 197 2.45 -6.64 9.15
CA TRP A 197 2.59 -5.89 7.90
C TRP A 197 3.82 -6.30 7.07
N THR A 198 4.84 -6.92 7.67
CA THR A 198 6.04 -7.37 6.94
C THR A 198 6.22 -8.89 6.94
N THR A 199 6.01 -9.55 8.08
CA THR A 199 6.18 -11.01 8.20
C THR A 199 4.86 -11.75 8.12
N GLY A 200 3.74 -11.03 8.29
CA GLY A 200 2.42 -11.62 8.45
C GLY A 200 2.32 -12.47 9.72
N GLU A 201 3.19 -12.22 10.70
CA GLU A 201 3.13 -12.86 12.02
C GLU A 201 1.91 -12.35 12.77
N ALA A 202 1.14 -13.28 13.33
CA ALA A 202 0.08 -12.92 14.26
C ALA A 202 0.71 -12.39 15.56
N PRO A 203 0.11 -11.38 16.22
CA PRO A 203 0.41 -11.09 17.62
C PRO A 203 0.41 -12.39 18.39
N SER A 204 1.54 -12.71 19.01
CA SER A 204 1.63 -13.88 19.90
C SER A 204 0.73 -13.53 21.08
N PHE A 205 -0.50 -13.99 21.02
CA PHE A 205 -1.48 -13.77 22.07
C PHE A 205 -1.19 -14.78 23.18
N PRO A 206 -0.63 -14.36 24.33
CA PRO A 206 -0.53 -15.24 25.50
C PRO A 206 -1.92 -15.64 26.00
#